data_AF-A0A6P8I0G5-F1
#
_entry.id   AF-A0A6P8I0G5-F1
#
_cell.length_a   1.000
_cell.length_b   1.000
_cell.length_c   1.000
_cell.angle_alpha   90.00
_cell.angle_beta   90.00
_cell.angle_gamma   90.00
#
_symmetry.space_group_name_H-M   'P 1'
#
loop_
_entity.id
_entity.type
_entity.pdbx_description
1 polymer ?
#
loop_
_entity_poly.entity_id
_entity_poly.type
_entity_poly.pdbx_seq_one_letter_code
_entity_poly.pdbx_strand_id
1 'polypeptide(L)'
;MGGQCVACPAGGFYQDEQAQYEILSHGLGCKQCPDGTFVSLQSSPGVQRADCQTCPDETKHMYLNFSAELQLNSQSYNKSLAHYTQGLPKAYACLTASACKGGIDSECSVGYEGPMCAMCSRHFYMLASICRKCPTLPWIVTQIILVIVIVVGLIVLLIRDKKNKSSGRSLSDIMTARLKILIGFYQVTSGTISSFSYVHWPDAMIKLVRYAEVFQMNLLQAAPLHCISDSLKTNVHVKLLAAVLFNVVAIMAGIVYYHIRVRQIPSKRRSLLQQRCYRTVFLILFISFPMTCSYIFQALPETCQEVCTSTDEKFCKSYLKSDYSVECGSKTFKVKSLFSYVLVFYPVGFPSLIFYLLWKYYYKGGKHASREERVHTKNDGIVEGLKFVYENYASNVWFWEIIELVRKVLLTSVILLAHAESRTYLGVTAIISGIYAVLFAYYKPITDTFEHWLQLTSLLATMVNMIVGMLLKIPSDSLSSSVNTHVDEAFVTAVLMIANVAVIAIMAVNYMVTLVQTVQVIRKNPQCSISCCLYLFLTINQAGSDVSGIEGNNDLKNYQDMNMGVR
;
A
#
# COMPACT_ATOMS: atom_id res chain seq x y z
N MET A 1 -17.88 0.66 -47.53
CA MET A 1 -17.33 1.16 -46.27
C MET A 1 -16.41 2.32 -46.61
N GLY A 2 -16.86 3.56 -46.46
CA GLY A 2 -16.07 4.75 -46.80
C GLY A 2 -15.08 5.05 -45.70
N GLY A 3 -13.81 4.75 -45.91
CA GLY A 3 -12.74 5.21 -45.03
C GLY A 3 -12.55 6.71 -45.24
N GLN A 4 -12.82 7.52 -44.21
CA GLN A 4 -12.44 8.93 -44.21
C GLN A 4 -10.92 9.03 -43.99
N CYS A 5 -10.24 9.84 -44.80
CA CYS A 5 -8.85 10.21 -44.55
C CYS A 5 -8.78 11.02 -43.25
N VAL A 6 -7.98 10.57 -42.29
CA VAL A 6 -7.76 11.27 -41.02
C VAL A 6 -6.38 11.94 -41.07
N ALA A 7 -6.31 13.19 -40.62
CA ALA A 7 -5.04 13.92 -40.56
C ALA A 7 -4.07 13.30 -39.55
N CYS A 8 -2.77 13.32 -39.87
CA CYS A 8 -1.73 12.84 -38.98
C CYS A 8 -1.63 13.71 -37.72
N PRO A 9 -1.52 13.12 -36.52
CA PRO A 9 -1.35 13.88 -35.28
C PRO A 9 0.04 14.55 -35.24
N ALA A 10 0.17 15.58 -34.40
CA ALA A 10 1.46 16.22 -34.13
C ALA A 10 2.54 15.19 -33.74
N GLY A 11 3.76 15.38 -34.25
CA GLY A 11 4.86 14.40 -34.14
C GLY A 11 4.95 13.38 -35.27
N GLY A 12 4.03 13.39 -36.25
CA GLY A 12 4.10 12.56 -37.45
C GLY A 12 3.77 13.33 -38.74
N PHE A 13 4.12 12.74 -39.88
CA PHE A 13 3.89 13.28 -41.22
C PHE A 13 3.26 12.24 -42.17
N TYR A 14 2.68 12.71 -43.27
CA TYR A 14 2.05 11.84 -44.28
C TYR A 14 3.06 10.90 -44.96
N GLN A 15 2.54 9.77 -45.47
CA GLN A 15 3.31 8.81 -46.25
C GLN A 15 2.85 8.86 -47.71
N ASP A 16 3.78 9.08 -48.64
CA ASP A 16 3.49 9.24 -50.07
C ASP A 16 3.31 7.92 -50.84
N GLU A 17 3.30 6.78 -50.15
CA GLU A 17 3.18 5.46 -50.76
C GLU A 17 1.69 5.11 -50.96
N GLN A 18 1.24 5.02 -52.22
CA GLN A 18 -0.13 4.66 -52.55
C GLN A 18 -0.49 3.25 -52.06
N ALA A 19 -1.65 3.14 -51.40
CA ALA A 19 -2.35 1.89 -51.07
C ALA A 19 -1.71 0.95 -50.01
N GLN A 20 -0.94 1.47 -49.05
CA GLN A 20 -0.53 0.69 -47.88
C GLN A 20 -1.60 0.78 -46.76
N TYR A 21 -2.12 -0.37 -46.33
CA TYR A 21 -3.11 -0.51 -45.25
C TYR A 21 -2.50 -1.04 -43.95
N GLU A 22 -1.16 -1.13 -43.87
CA GLU A 22 -0.49 -1.68 -42.70
C GLU A 22 -0.55 -0.73 -41.51
N ILE A 23 -1.06 -1.25 -40.40
CA ILE A 23 -1.13 -0.56 -39.12
C ILE A 23 0.28 -0.57 -38.51
N LEU A 24 1.05 0.48 -38.76
CA LEU A 24 2.23 0.82 -37.96
C LEU A 24 1.88 1.92 -36.95
N SER A 25 2.59 1.90 -35.82
CA SER A 25 2.38 2.61 -34.56
C SER A 25 1.61 3.95 -34.64
N HIS A 26 0.57 4.09 -33.80
CA HIS A 26 -0.47 5.15 -33.72
C HIS A 26 -1.71 5.03 -34.62
N GLY A 27 -1.84 3.98 -35.43
CA GLY A 27 -3.14 3.54 -35.95
C GLY A 27 -3.73 4.36 -37.11
N LEU A 28 -2.93 5.21 -37.76
CA LEU A 28 -3.37 6.11 -38.84
C LEU A 28 -2.47 6.12 -40.10
N GLY A 29 -1.47 5.25 -40.20
CA GLY A 29 -0.60 5.16 -41.40
C GLY A 29 0.35 6.35 -41.61
N CYS A 30 0.67 7.10 -40.55
CA CYS A 30 1.60 8.24 -40.58
C CYS A 30 3.03 7.81 -40.25
N LYS A 31 4.04 8.40 -40.92
CA LYS A 31 5.45 8.22 -40.54
C LYS A 31 5.76 9.09 -39.32
N GLN A 32 6.48 8.54 -38.33
CA GLN A 32 6.97 9.32 -37.19
C GLN A 32 8.17 10.17 -37.60
N CYS A 33 8.27 11.36 -37.02
CA CYS A 33 9.49 12.13 -37.12
C CYS A 33 10.68 11.35 -36.52
N PRO A 34 11.89 11.46 -37.10
CA PRO A 34 13.11 10.91 -36.49
C PRO A 34 13.28 11.38 -35.04
N ASP A 35 13.90 10.55 -34.20
CA ASP A 35 14.22 10.91 -32.82
C ASP A 35 14.94 12.27 -32.75
N GLY A 36 14.45 13.16 -31.87
CA GLY A 36 14.96 14.53 -31.74
C GLY A 36 14.33 15.55 -32.68
N THR A 37 13.29 15.20 -33.43
CA THR A 37 12.53 16.12 -34.29
C THR A 37 11.01 15.96 -34.09
N PHE A 38 10.22 16.98 -34.42
CA PHE A 38 8.78 17.00 -34.25
C PHE A 38 8.07 17.86 -35.29
N VAL A 39 6.80 17.54 -35.56
CA VAL A 39 5.85 18.46 -36.21
C VAL A 39 5.02 19.12 -35.11
N SER A 40 5.05 20.44 -35.02
CA SER A 40 4.30 21.21 -34.02
C SER A 40 2.78 21.06 -34.18
N LEU A 41 2.01 21.40 -33.14
CA LEU A 41 0.55 21.44 -33.22
C LEU A 41 0.04 22.44 -34.28
N GLN A 42 0.81 23.49 -34.57
CA GLN A 42 0.45 24.52 -35.56
C GLN A 42 0.78 24.09 -36.99
N SER A 43 1.80 23.24 -37.14
CA SER A 43 2.26 22.70 -38.43
C SER A 43 1.79 21.27 -38.68
N SER A 44 0.90 20.75 -37.83
CA SER A 44 0.28 19.44 -37.99
C SER A 44 -0.93 19.53 -38.93
N PRO A 45 -1.11 18.56 -39.84
CA PRO A 45 -0.23 17.41 -40.13
C PRO A 45 1.00 17.83 -40.96
N GLY A 46 2.15 17.21 -40.68
CA GLY A 46 3.31 17.31 -41.57
C GLY A 46 3.04 16.55 -42.87
N VAL A 47 3.57 17.03 -43.99
CA VAL A 47 3.37 16.43 -45.32
C VAL A 47 4.55 15.55 -45.71
N GLN A 48 5.75 15.92 -45.29
CA GLN A 48 6.99 15.23 -45.65
C GLN A 48 7.97 15.19 -44.47
N ARG A 49 9.00 14.35 -44.57
CA ARG A 49 10.04 14.22 -43.52
C ARG A 49 10.73 15.55 -43.20
N ALA A 50 10.82 16.47 -44.16
CA ALA A 50 11.41 17.80 -43.97
C ALA A 50 10.59 18.72 -43.05
N ASP A 51 9.31 18.40 -42.82
CA ASP A 51 8.44 19.18 -41.92
C ASP A 51 8.68 18.84 -40.44
N CYS A 52 9.48 17.79 -40.18
CA CYS A 52 9.99 17.48 -38.85
C CYS A 52 11.06 18.51 -38.47
N GLN A 53 10.65 19.45 -37.64
CA GLN A 53 11.52 20.46 -37.06
C GLN A 53 12.38 19.81 -35.98
N THR A 54 13.65 20.18 -35.88
CA THR A 54 14.47 19.78 -34.73
C THR A 54 13.80 20.24 -33.44
N CYS A 55 13.86 19.39 -32.41
CA CYS A 55 13.56 19.84 -31.06
C CYS A 55 14.36 21.11 -30.77
N PRO A 56 13.85 22.07 -29.99
CA PRO A 56 14.44 23.42 -29.87
C PRO A 56 15.83 23.41 -29.20
N ASP A 57 16.86 22.99 -29.92
CA ASP A 57 18.26 23.05 -29.52
C ASP A 57 18.80 24.48 -29.61
N GLU A 58 18.18 25.35 -30.41
CA GLU A 58 18.59 26.76 -30.56
C GLU A 58 18.48 27.52 -29.25
N THR A 59 17.36 27.41 -28.53
CA THR A 59 17.19 28.07 -27.22
C THR A 59 18.18 27.53 -26.20
N LYS A 60 18.43 26.21 -26.22
CA LYS A 60 19.43 25.56 -25.37
C LYS A 60 20.84 26.07 -25.67
N HIS A 61 21.23 26.16 -26.94
CA HIS A 61 22.52 26.69 -27.38
C HIS A 61 22.67 28.18 -27.05
N MET A 62 21.61 28.98 -27.23
CA MET A 62 21.59 30.39 -26.82
C MET A 62 21.80 30.53 -25.31
N TYR A 63 21.12 29.71 -24.50
CA TYR A 63 21.30 29.68 -23.05
C TYR A 63 22.72 29.25 -22.64
N LEU A 64 23.27 28.21 -23.30
CA LEU A 64 24.65 27.75 -23.03
C LEU A 64 25.67 28.85 -23.32
N ASN A 65 25.56 29.51 -24.48
CA ASN A 65 26.44 30.63 -24.84
C ASN A 65 26.29 31.79 -23.85
N PHE A 66 25.05 32.16 -23.51
CA PHE A 66 24.77 33.18 -22.50
C PHE A 66 25.39 32.83 -21.14
N SER A 67 25.22 31.59 -20.68
CA SER A 67 25.76 31.12 -19.40
C SER A 67 27.30 31.11 -19.38
N ALA A 68 27.93 30.79 -20.51
CA ALA A 68 29.39 30.79 -20.63
C ALA A 68 29.97 32.22 -20.60
N GLU A 69 29.31 33.17 -21.28
CA GLU A 69 29.72 34.58 -21.28
C GLU A 69 29.58 35.23 -19.90
N LEU A 70 28.55 34.86 -19.13
CA LEU A 70 28.37 35.32 -17.74
C LEU A 70 29.44 34.81 -16.77
N GLN A 71 30.16 33.73 -17.10
CA GLN A 71 31.24 33.19 -16.28
C GLN A 71 32.58 33.90 -16.51
N LEU A 72 32.68 34.77 -17.52
CA LEU A 72 33.90 35.51 -17.81
C LEU A 72 34.04 36.72 -16.86
N ASN A 73 35.12 36.75 -16.10
CA ASN A 73 35.43 37.86 -15.18
C ASN A 73 36.15 39.04 -15.88
N SER A 74 36.44 38.94 -17.18
CA SER A 74 37.12 39.98 -17.96
C SER A 74 36.13 40.93 -18.65
N GLN A 75 36.54 42.15 -18.97
CA GLN A 75 35.73 43.09 -19.75
C GLN A 75 35.59 42.73 -21.24
N SER A 76 36.16 41.60 -21.67
CA SER A 76 36.24 41.15 -23.07
C SER A 76 35.10 40.20 -23.48
N TYR A 77 34.04 40.10 -22.69
CA TYR A 77 32.89 39.24 -22.99
C TYR A 77 32.04 39.83 -24.13
N ASN A 78 31.35 38.96 -24.87
CA ASN A 78 30.48 39.36 -25.97
C ASN A 78 29.14 39.88 -25.43
N LYS A 79 28.95 41.20 -25.46
CA LYS A 79 27.72 41.87 -24.99
C LYS A 79 26.44 41.38 -25.65
N SER A 80 26.50 40.92 -26.91
CA SER A 80 25.33 40.39 -27.62
C SER A 80 24.91 39.01 -27.11
N LEU A 81 25.87 38.21 -26.64
CA LEU A 81 25.62 36.88 -26.08
C LEU A 81 25.36 36.94 -24.57
N ALA A 82 25.78 38.02 -23.90
CA ALA A 82 25.43 38.32 -22.51
C ALA A 82 23.99 38.83 -22.31
N HIS A 83 23.16 38.80 -23.35
CA HIS A 83 21.75 39.15 -23.30
C HIS A 83 20.89 37.96 -23.73
N TYR A 84 20.01 37.50 -22.85
CA TYR A 84 19.12 36.36 -23.11
C TYR A 84 17.66 36.81 -23.08
N THR A 85 16.97 36.68 -24.20
CA THR A 85 15.58 37.14 -24.39
C THR A 85 14.54 36.04 -24.30
N GLN A 86 14.96 34.77 -24.24
CA GLN A 86 14.06 33.63 -24.21
C GLN A 86 13.63 33.30 -22.77
N GLY A 87 12.61 32.46 -22.63
CA GLY A 87 12.21 31.94 -21.31
C GLY A 87 13.34 31.13 -20.67
N LEU A 88 13.55 31.31 -19.36
CA LEU A 88 14.45 30.43 -18.61
C LEU A 88 13.77 29.08 -18.38
N PRO A 89 14.46 27.95 -18.62
CA PRO A 89 13.89 26.63 -18.34
C PRO A 89 13.61 26.51 -16.84
N LYS A 90 12.38 26.11 -16.51
CA LYS A 90 11.99 25.89 -15.11
C LYS A 90 12.60 24.58 -14.64
N ALA A 91 13.49 24.66 -13.65
CA ALA A 91 14.03 23.47 -13.00
C ALA A 91 12.99 22.86 -12.06
N TYR A 92 12.84 21.54 -12.12
CA TYR A 92 12.01 20.77 -11.21
C TYR A 92 12.90 19.90 -10.33
N ALA A 93 12.63 19.90 -9.03
CA ALA A 93 13.31 19.00 -8.10
C ALA A 93 12.84 17.56 -8.34
N CYS A 94 13.78 16.63 -8.44
CA CYS A 94 13.43 15.23 -8.68
C CYS A 94 12.77 14.61 -7.46
N LEU A 95 11.99 13.56 -7.69
CA LEU A 95 11.25 12.88 -6.62
C LEU A 95 12.17 12.44 -5.46
N THR A 96 13.38 12.01 -5.83
CA THR A 96 14.49 11.68 -4.93
C THR A 96 15.74 12.40 -5.43
N ALA A 97 16.48 13.09 -4.56
CA ALA A 97 17.64 13.89 -4.97
C ALA A 97 18.71 13.07 -5.74
N SER A 98 18.92 11.81 -5.37
CA SER A 98 19.87 10.91 -6.04
C SER A 98 19.43 10.46 -7.44
N ALA A 99 18.19 10.72 -7.84
CA ALA A 99 17.66 10.31 -9.15
C ALA A 99 18.16 11.20 -10.29
N CYS A 100 18.60 12.42 -9.97
CA CYS A 100 19.01 13.41 -10.96
C CYS A 100 20.46 13.81 -10.78
N LYS A 101 21.21 13.80 -11.89
CA LYS A 101 22.55 14.40 -11.93
C LYS A 101 22.48 15.93 -12.05
N GLY A 102 21.34 16.44 -12.53
CA GLY A 102 21.17 17.85 -12.87
C GLY A 102 21.75 18.17 -14.25
N GLY A 103 22.00 19.45 -14.49
CA GLY A 103 22.47 19.96 -15.78
C GLY A 103 21.33 20.30 -16.74
N ILE A 104 21.69 20.95 -17.84
CA ILE A 104 20.74 21.45 -18.84
C ILE A 104 19.99 20.31 -19.57
N ASP A 105 20.63 19.15 -19.68
CA ASP A 105 20.07 17.94 -20.30
C ASP A 105 19.15 17.15 -19.38
N SER A 106 19.01 17.58 -18.12
CA SER A 106 18.18 16.90 -17.12
C SER A 106 18.52 15.41 -17.00
N GLU A 107 19.81 15.08 -16.99
CA GLU A 107 20.26 13.68 -16.99
C GLU A 107 19.84 12.94 -15.71
N CYS A 108 19.22 11.78 -15.91
CA CYS A 108 18.90 10.86 -14.84
C CYS A 108 20.12 10.02 -14.43
N SER A 109 20.15 9.66 -13.15
CA SER A 109 21.12 8.70 -12.64
C SER A 109 20.76 7.26 -13.05
N VAL A 110 21.70 6.34 -12.89
CA VAL A 110 21.54 4.94 -13.33
C VAL A 110 20.34 4.29 -12.63
N GLY A 111 19.43 3.71 -13.41
CA GLY A 111 18.22 3.05 -12.91
C GLY A 111 16.97 3.93 -12.95
N TYR A 112 17.11 5.21 -13.28
CA TYR A 112 16.01 6.17 -13.39
C TYR A 112 15.82 6.65 -14.83
N GLU A 113 14.59 6.95 -15.21
CA GLU A 113 14.21 7.50 -16.51
C GLU A 113 12.92 8.34 -16.40
N GLY A 114 12.50 8.91 -17.53
CA GLY A 114 11.22 9.63 -17.63
C GLY A 114 11.22 11.04 -17.01
N PRO A 115 10.04 11.69 -16.96
CA PRO A 115 9.91 13.04 -16.41
C PRO A 115 10.38 13.11 -14.96
N MET A 116 11.17 14.13 -14.63
CA MET A 116 11.74 14.36 -13.29
C MET A 116 12.53 13.16 -12.73
N CYS A 117 13.00 12.27 -13.62
CA CYS A 117 13.65 11.00 -13.29
C CYS A 117 12.84 10.14 -12.30
N ALA A 118 11.51 10.23 -12.38
CA ALA A 118 10.60 9.60 -11.45
C ALA A 118 10.11 8.20 -11.90
N MET A 119 10.63 7.69 -13.03
CA MET A 119 10.36 6.34 -13.51
C MET A 119 11.60 5.47 -13.36
N CYS A 120 11.42 4.15 -13.28
CA CYS A 120 12.54 3.21 -13.24
C CYS A 120 12.83 2.66 -14.62
N SER A 121 14.12 2.60 -14.97
CA SER A 121 14.56 2.06 -16.25
C SER A 121 14.48 0.54 -16.30
N ARG A 122 14.77 -0.04 -17.47
CA ARG A 122 14.72 -1.51 -17.68
C ARG A 122 15.57 -2.25 -16.63
N HIS A 123 15.01 -3.34 -16.11
CA HIS A 123 15.57 -4.13 -14.99
C HIS A 123 15.58 -3.43 -13.63
N PHE A 124 14.87 -2.32 -13.47
CA PHE A 124 14.63 -1.67 -12.17
C PHE A 124 13.13 -1.62 -11.84
N TYR A 125 12.81 -1.51 -10.56
CA TYR A 125 11.45 -1.33 -10.06
C TYR A 125 11.43 -0.31 -8.92
N MET A 126 10.29 0.38 -8.79
CA MET A 126 10.10 1.41 -7.77
C MET A 126 9.74 0.78 -6.43
N LEU A 127 10.50 1.08 -5.39
CA LEU A 127 10.24 0.68 -4.00
C LEU A 127 10.50 1.86 -3.08
N ALA A 128 9.47 2.33 -2.36
CA ALA A 128 9.57 3.47 -1.46
C ALA A 128 10.23 4.70 -2.14
N SER A 129 9.76 5.04 -3.35
CA SER A 129 10.23 6.18 -4.16
C SER A 129 11.68 6.10 -4.65
N ILE A 130 12.33 4.92 -4.54
CA ILE A 130 13.69 4.64 -5.01
C ILE A 130 13.66 3.50 -6.03
N CYS A 131 14.37 3.66 -7.15
CA CYS A 131 14.52 2.59 -8.14
C CYS A 131 15.60 1.59 -7.69
N ARG A 132 15.22 0.31 -7.59
CA ARG A 132 16.12 -0.79 -7.22
C ARG A 132 16.15 -1.83 -8.33
N LYS A 133 17.28 -2.53 -8.46
CA LYS A 133 17.43 -3.63 -9.42
C LYS A 133 16.38 -4.72 -9.18
N CYS A 134 15.79 -5.22 -10.26
CA CYS A 134 14.83 -6.31 -10.23
C CYS A 134 15.41 -7.53 -9.48
N PRO A 135 14.63 -8.18 -8.60
CA PRO A 135 15.03 -9.42 -7.96
C PRO A 135 15.15 -10.56 -8.99
N THR A 136 15.86 -11.62 -8.61
CA THR A 136 16.00 -12.81 -9.45
C THR A 136 14.66 -13.52 -9.62
N LEU A 137 14.45 -14.17 -10.78
CA LEU A 137 13.20 -14.90 -11.05
C LEU A 137 12.87 -15.95 -9.96
N PRO A 138 13.82 -16.76 -9.44
CA PRO A 138 13.54 -17.66 -8.34
C PRO A 138 13.02 -16.95 -7.10
N TRP A 139 13.58 -15.78 -6.76
CA TRP A 139 13.11 -14.99 -5.63
C TRP A 139 11.65 -14.55 -5.82
N ILE A 140 11.30 -14.04 -7.01
CA ILE A 140 9.93 -13.63 -7.35
C ILE A 140 8.97 -14.81 -7.22
N VAL A 141 9.31 -15.96 -7.80
CA VAL A 141 8.49 -17.18 -7.75
C VAL A 141 8.32 -17.66 -6.30
N THR A 142 9.38 -17.64 -5.49
CA THR A 142 9.29 -17.98 -4.06
C THR A 142 8.34 -17.06 -3.31
N GLN A 143 8.36 -15.75 -3.57
CA GLN A 143 7.42 -14.81 -2.92
C GLN A 143 5.97 -15.09 -3.34
N ILE A 144 5.71 -15.33 -4.62
CA ILE A 144 4.38 -15.67 -5.13
C ILE A 144 3.87 -16.96 -4.46
N ILE A 145 4.68 -18.01 -4.42
CA ILE A 145 4.33 -19.29 -3.78
C ILE A 145 4.06 -19.08 -2.29
N LEU A 146 4.91 -18.31 -1.59
CA LEU A 146 4.75 -18.03 -0.16
C LEU A 146 3.42 -17.32 0.11
N VAL A 147 3.08 -16.29 -0.66
CA VAL A 147 1.79 -15.58 -0.52
C VAL A 147 0.62 -16.52 -0.79
N ILE A 148 0.67 -17.34 -1.84
CA ILE A 148 -0.38 -18.33 -2.14
C ILE A 148 -0.53 -19.32 -0.98
N VAL A 149 0.57 -19.84 -0.44
CA VAL A 149 0.55 -20.77 0.70
C VAL A 149 -0.05 -20.12 1.95
N ILE A 150 0.29 -18.87 2.23
CA ILE A 150 -0.29 -18.12 3.36
C ILE A 150 -1.80 -17.91 3.14
N VAL A 151 -2.23 -17.46 1.96
CA VAL A 151 -3.65 -17.23 1.65
C VAL A 151 -4.44 -18.53 1.72
N VAL A 152 -3.97 -19.60 1.09
CA VAL A 152 -4.63 -20.92 1.12
C VAL A 152 -4.62 -21.48 2.53
N GLY A 153 -3.51 -21.35 3.27
CA GLY A 153 -3.40 -21.76 4.67
C GLY A 153 -4.42 -21.04 5.55
N LEU A 154 -4.56 -19.72 5.42
CA LEU A 154 -5.56 -18.93 6.12
C LEU A 154 -6.98 -19.37 5.76
N ILE A 155 -7.30 -19.54 4.47
CA ILE A 155 -8.62 -20.03 4.03
C ILE A 155 -8.91 -21.41 4.61
N VAL A 156 -7.95 -22.32 4.58
CA VAL A 156 -8.10 -23.69 5.12
C VAL A 156 -8.30 -23.65 6.64
N LEU A 157 -7.54 -22.84 7.38
CA LEU A 157 -7.72 -22.68 8.82
C LEU A 157 -9.10 -22.12 9.15
N LEU A 158 -9.58 -21.13 8.39
CA LEU A 158 -10.90 -20.53 8.57
C LEU A 158 -12.04 -21.53 8.27
N ILE A 159 -11.87 -22.40 7.26
CA ILE A 159 -12.87 -23.43 6.91
C ILE A 159 -12.84 -24.60 7.91
N ARG A 160 -11.65 -24.99 8.38
CA ARG A 160 -11.47 -26.16 9.27
C ARG A 160 -11.72 -25.85 10.73
N ASP A 161 -11.89 -24.59 11.10
CA ASP A 161 -12.15 -24.19 12.49
C ASP A 161 -13.36 -24.94 13.04
N LYS A 162 -13.09 -25.99 13.82
CA LYS A 162 -14.07 -26.77 14.54
C LYS A 162 -14.28 -26.01 15.84
N LYS A 163 -15.38 -25.27 15.91
CA LYS A 163 -15.82 -24.60 17.14
C LYS A 163 -16.05 -25.69 18.21
N ASN A 164 -15.04 -25.95 19.03
CA ASN A 164 -15.25 -26.70 20.26
C ASN A 164 -16.11 -25.84 21.18
N LYS A 165 -17.00 -26.50 21.91
CA LYS A 165 -18.05 -25.87 22.73
C LYS A 165 -17.52 -25.13 23.98
N SER A 166 -16.22 -24.82 24.05
CA SER A 166 -15.66 -24.05 25.17
C SER A 166 -15.77 -22.55 24.86
N SER A 167 -16.00 -21.77 25.91
CA SER A 167 -16.33 -20.34 25.88
C SER A 167 -15.16 -19.41 25.53
N GLY A 168 -14.04 -19.94 25.03
CA GLY A 168 -12.82 -19.18 24.71
C GLY A 168 -12.70 -18.75 23.25
N ARG A 169 -11.83 -17.76 22.98
CA ARG A 169 -11.45 -17.33 21.62
C ARG A 169 -10.78 -18.49 20.88
N SER A 170 -11.13 -18.71 19.61
CA SER A 170 -10.46 -19.75 18.80
C SER A 170 -9.07 -19.28 18.36
N LEU A 171 -8.19 -20.23 18.00
CA LEU A 171 -6.86 -19.91 17.46
C LEU A 171 -6.95 -18.99 16.24
N SER A 172 -7.94 -19.21 15.37
CA SER A 172 -8.13 -18.43 14.17
C SER A 172 -8.53 -16.98 14.51
N ASP A 173 -9.30 -16.77 15.58
CA ASP A 173 -9.70 -15.45 16.05
C ASP A 173 -8.51 -14.68 16.66
N ILE A 174 -7.65 -15.35 17.45
CA ILE A 174 -6.42 -14.75 18.01
C ILE A 174 -5.42 -14.39 16.91
N MET A 175 -5.16 -15.32 15.99
CA MET A 175 -4.22 -15.09 14.88
C MET A 175 -4.71 -13.96 13.97
N THR A 176 -6.01 -13.93 13.66
CA THR A 176 -6.60 -12.86 12.86
C THR A 176 -6.42 -11.51 13.56
N ALA A 177 -6.71 -11.42 14.87
CA ALA A 177 -6.52 -10.18 15.63
C ALA A 177 -5.10 -9.62 15.53
N ARG A 178 -4.10 -10.45 15.84
CA ARG A 178 -2.68 -10.05 15.81
C ARG A 178 -2.21 -9.72 14.39
N LEU A 179 -2.64 -10.50 13.39
CA LEU A 179 -2.29 -10.28 11.99
C LEU A 179 -2.83 -8.95 11.47
N LYS A 180 -4.06 -8.56 11.83
CA LYS A 180 -4.64 -7.26 11.43
C LYS A 180 -3.86 -6.07 11.98
N ILE A 181 -3.39 -6.17 13.22
CA ILE A 181 -2.57 -5.13 13.86
C ILE A 181 -1.28 -4.96 13.05
N LEU A 182 -0.56 -6.07 12.77
CA LEU A 182 0.68 -6.04 12.00
C LEU A 182 0.48 -5.55 10.56
N ILE A 183 -0.51 -6.08 9.82
CA ILE A 183 -0.80 -5.65 8.45
C ILE A 183 -1.13 -4.15 8.46
N GLY A 184 -1.95 -3.71 9.42
CA GLY A 184 -2.32 -2.31 9.58
C GLY A 184 -1.13 -1.39 9.85
N PHE A 185 -0.24 -1.80 10.76
CA PHE A 185 0.98 -1.06 11.07
C PHE A 185 1.85 -0.88 9.83
N TYR A 186 2.20 -2.00 9.18
CA TYR A 186 3.08 -1.97 8.03
C TYR A 186 2.50 -1.20 6.86
N GLN A 187 1.18 -1.24 6.68
CA GLN A 187 0.53 -0.51 5.62
C GLN A 187 0.62 1.00 5.81
N VAL A 188 0.38 1.48 7.04
CA VAL A 188 0.56 2.90 7.34
C VAL A 188 2.04 3.28 7.19
N THR A 189 2.97 2.46 7.70
CA THR A 189 4.41 2.71 7.58
C THR A 189 4.89 2.75 6.12
N SER A 190 4.53 1.76 5.29
CA SER A 190 4.89 1.74 3.86
C SER A 190 4.26 2.91 3.09
N GLY A 191 2.98 3.20 3.37
CA GLY A 191 2.29 4.34 2.78
C GLY A 191 2.96 5.67 3.17
N THR A 192 3.38 5.82 4.42
CA THR A 192 4.09 7.00 4.92
C THR A 192 5.43 7.19 4.21
N ILE A 193 6.26 6.13 4.19
CA ILE A 193 7.58 6.17 3.57
C ILE A 193 7.48 6.50 2.09
N SER A 194 6.53 5.87 1.38
CA SER A 194 6.31 6.13 -0.05
C SER A 194 5.78 7.54 -0.33
N SER A 195 4.93 8.07 0.54
CA SER A 195 4.37 9.41 0.39
C SER A 195 5.37 10.51 0.78
N PHE A 196 6.34 10.22 1.64
CA PHE A 196 7.44 11.11 1.98
C PHE A 196 8.62 10.87 1.03
N SER A 197 8.36 10.96 -0.27
CA SER A 197 9.33 10.71 -1.33
C SER A 197 10.55 11.64 -1.27
N TYR A 198 10.35 12.90 -0.88
CA TYR A 198 11.40 13.90 -0.71
C TYR A 198 12.31 13.65 0.50
N VAL A 199 11.94 12.70 1.37
CA VAL A 199 12.70 12.38 2.59
C VAL A 199 13.65 11.23 2.30
N HIS A 200 14.94 11.44 2.59
CA HIS A 200 15.94 10.38 2.52
C HIS A 200 15.82 9.44 3.72
N TRP A 201 14.99 8.42 3.57
CA TRP A 201 14.87 7.37 4.57
C TRP A 201 16.14 6.51 4.62
N PRO A 202 16.58 6.08 5.83
CA PRO A 202 17.69 5.16 5.95
C PRO A 202 17.45 3.85 5.17
N ASP A 203 18.51 3.29 4.58
CA ASP A 203 18.44 2.05 3.80
C ASP A 203 17.80 0.88 4.58
N ALA A 204 17.94 0.87 5.91
CA ALA A 204 17.33 -0.12 6.78
C ALA A 204 15.79 -0.07 6.74
N MET A 205 15.20 1.13 6.66
CA MET A 205 13.76 1.33 6.54
C MET A 205 13.23 0.85 5.18
N ILE A 206 13.98 1.12 4.10
CA ILE A 206 13.60 0.65 2.75
C ILE A 206 13.61 -0.88 2.67
N LYS A 207 14.59 -1.54 3.31
CA LYS A 207 14.61 -3.01 3.45
C LYS A 207 13.39 -3.50 4.23
N LEU A 208 13.04 -2.83 5.33
CA LEU A 208 11.86 -3.17 6.11
C LEU A 208 10.56 -3.05 5.28
N VAL A 209 10.41 -2.00 4.48
CA VAL A 209 9.28 -1.84 3.55
C VAL A 209 9.20 -3.00 2.56
N ARG A 210 10.34 -3.43 1.98
CA ARG A 210 10.38 -4.57 1.05
C ARG A 210 9.74 -5.84 1.63
N TYR A 211 10.06 -6.17 2.89
CA TYR A 211 9.50 -7.34 3.56
C TYR A 211 8.05 -7.10 4.00
N ALA A 212 7.72 -5.87 4.41
CA ALA A 212 6.38 -5.47 4.79
C ALA A 212 5.37 -5.62 3.65
N GLU A 213 5.75 -5.31 2.39
CA GLU A 213 4.89 -5.48 1.21
C GLU A 213 4.48 -6.95 0.98
N VAL A 214 5.39 -7.89 1.21
CA VAL A 214 5.10 -9.34 1.15
C VAL A 214 4.07 -9.72 2.22
N PHE A 215 4.27 -9.23 3.44
CA PHE A 215 3.40 -9.53 4.58
C PHE A 215 1.99 -8.94 4.43
N GLN A 216 1.87 -7.77 3.79
CA GLN A 216 0.59 -7.16 3.43
C GLN A 216 -0.15 -7.89 2.29
N MET A 217 0.46 -8.93 1.70
CA MET A 217 -0.03 -9.61 0.50
C MET A 217 -0.18 -8.66 -0.70
N ASN A 218 0.60 -7.57 -0.73
CA ASN A 218 0.64 -6.65 -1.86
C ASN A 218 1.51 -7.21 -2.97
N LEU A 219 1.03 -8.28 -3.61
CA LEU A 219 1.83 -9.05 -4.56
C LEU A 219 2.31 -8.22 -5.75
N LEU A 220 1.52 -7.25 -6.20
CA LEU A 220 1.86 -6.37 -7.32
C LEU A 220 3.04 -5.44 -7.00
N GLN A 221 3.26 -5.13 -5.72
CA GLN A 221 4.36 -4.30 -5.26
C GLN A 221 5.55 -5.14 -4.75
N ALA A 222 5.26 -6.27 -4.10
CA ALA A 222 6.27 -7.21 -3.59
C ALA A 222 6.96 -8.02 -4.69
N ALA A 223 6.21 -8.36 -5.75
CA ALA A 223 6.64 -9.14 -6.91
C ALA A 223 6.28 -8.36 -8.21
N PRO A 224 7.08 -7.32 -8.57
CA PRO A 224 6.83 -6.52 -9.77
C PRO A 224 6.86 -7.40 -11.02
N LEU A 225 5.70 -7.63 -11.63
CA LEU A 225 5.54 -8.54 -12.77
C LEU A 225 6.30 -8.07 -14.02
N HIS A 226 6.55 -6.76 -14.14
CA HIS A 226 7.35 -6.19 -15.22
C HIS A 226 8.83 -6.63 -15.17
N CYS A 227 9.31 -7.13 -14.03
CA CYS A 227 10.64 -7.73 -13.93
C CYS A 227 10.72 -9.13 -14.56
N ILE A 228 9.57 -9.79 -14.82
CA ILE A 228 9.53 -11.10 -15.50
C ILE A 228 9.53 -10.90 -17.02
N SER A 229 8.74 -9.93 -17.50
CA SER A 229 8.65 -9.58 -18.91
C SER A 229 8.27 -8.11 -19.06
N ASP A 230 8.93 -7.42 -20.00
CA ASP A 230 8.63 -6.02 -20.34
C ASP A 230 7.18 -5.83 -20.83
N SER A 231 6.52 -6.89 -21.32
CA SER A 231 5.12 -6.87 -21.72
C SER A 231 4.14 -6.78 -20.54
N LEU A 232 4.59 -7.09 -19.31
CA LEU A 232 3.79 -7.06 -18.09
C LEU A 232 3.95 -5.74 -17.30
N LYS A 233 4.16 -4.62 -18.01
CA LYS A 233 4.20 -3.29 -17.37
C LYS A 233 2.89 -3.00 -16.65
N THR A 234 2.98 -2.75 -15.35
CA THR A 234 1.84 -2.42 -14.50
C THR A 234 1.87 -0.93 -14.16
N ASN A 235 0.87 -0.19 -14.64
CA ASN A 235 0.63 1.18 -14.19
C ASN A 235 -0.42 1.20 -13.07
N VAL A 236 -0.61 2.36 -12.46
CA VAL A 236 -1.59 2.57 -11.37
C VAL A 236 -3.00 2.07 -11.71
N HIS A 237 -3.47 2.25 -12.95
CA HIS A 237 -4.82 1.84 -13.35
C HIS A 237 -4.96 0.31 -13.44
N VAL A 238 -3.91 -0.39 -13.90
CA VAL A 238 -3.88 -1.86 -13.89
C VAL A 238 -3.85 -2.38 -12.45
N LYS A 239 -3.08 -1.74 -11.56
CA LYS A 239 -3.05 -2.08 -10.13
C LYS A 239 -4.43 -1.90 -9.48
N LEU A 240 -5.09 -0.78 -9.74
CA LEU A 240 -6.45 -0.50 -9.28
C LEU A 240 -7.46 -1.54 -9.80
N LEU A 241 -7.44 -1.83 -11.11
CA LEU A 241 -8.33 -2.82 -11.71
C LEU A 241 -8.12 -4.20 -11.11
N ALA A 242 -6.87 -4.62 -10.91
CA ALA A 242 -6.53 -5.90 -10.30
C ALA A 242 -7.04 -6.00 -8.85
N ALA A 243 -6.91 -4.93 -8.06
CA ALA A 243 -7.44 -4.89 -6.69
C ALA A 243 -8.98 -4.99 -6.65
N VAL A 244 -9.67 -4.26 -7.53
CA VAL A 244 -11.13 -4.33 -7.65
C VAL A 244 -11.58 -5.73 -8.10
N LEU A 245 -10.92 -6.28 -9.13
CA LEU A 245 -11.23 -7.62 -9.63
C LEU A 245 -11.00 -8.69 -8.56
N PHE A 246 -9.93 -8.58 -7.78
CA PHE A 246 -9.67 -9.48 -6.65
C PHE A 246 -10.83 -9.49 -5.64
N ASN A 247 -11.34 -8.32 -5.27
CA ASN A 247 -12.50 -8.19 -4.37
C ASN A 247 -13.78 -8.80 -4.96
N VAL A 248 -14.04 -8.53 -6.24
CA VAL A 248 -15.21 -9.08 -6.95
C VAL A 248 -15.12 -10.60 -7.04
N VAL A 249 -13.96 -11.14 -7.42
CA VAL A 249 -13.72 -12.58 -7.50
C VAL A 249 -13.87 -13.24 -6.13
N ALA A 250 -13.38 -12.62 -5.04
CA ALA A 250 -13.56 -13.15 -3.69
C ALA A 250 -15.05 -13.28 -3.30
N ILE A 251 -15.87 -12.26 -3.63
CA ILE A 251 -17.32 -12.29 -3.39
C ILE A 251 -17.98 -13.38 -4.23
N MET A 252 -17.69 -13.41 -5.54
CA MET A 252 -18.29 -14.37 -6.47
C MET A 252 -17.90 -15.82 -6.12
N ALA A 253 -16.64 -16.07 -5.77
CA ALA A 253 -16.16 -17.37 -5.34
C ALA A 253 -16.85 -17.82 -4.04
N GLY A 254 -17.06 -16.91 -3.08
CA GLY A 254 -17.81 -17.19 -1.85
C GLY A 254 -19.26 -17.58 -2.13
N ILE A 255 -19.95 -16.86 -3.03
CA ILE A 255 -21.33 -17.15 -3.45
C ILE A 255 -21.42 -18.51 -4.15
N VAL A 256 -20.54 -18.77 -5.12
CA VAL A 256 -20.48 -20.03 -5.86
C VAL A 256 -20.19 -21.21 -4.92
N TYR A 257 -19.21 -21.06 -4.02
CA TYR A 257 -18.88 -22.07 -3.02
C TYR A 257 -20.08 -22.39 -2.12
N TYR A 258 -20.79 -21.36 -1.64
CA TYR A 258 -21.99 -21.54 -0.83
C TYR A 258 -23.06 -22.34 -1.59
N HIS A 259 -23.38 -21.96 -2.84
CA HIS A 259 -24.41 -22.64 -3.64
C HIS A 259 -24.04 -24.08 -4.03
N ILE A 260 -22.76 -24.37 -4.26
CA ILE A 260 -22.29 -25.74 -4.52
C ILE A 260 -22.44 -26.59 -3.25
N ARG A 261 -21.97 -26.08 -2.11
CA ARG A 261 -21.89 -26.85 -0.85
C ARG A 261 -23.25 -26.99 -0.17
N VAL A 262 -24.15 -26.03 -0.29
CA VAL A 262 -25.51 -26.10 0.29
C VAL A 262 -26.34 -27.24 -0.32
N ARG A 263 -26.06 -27.62 -1.57
CA ARG A 263 -26.68 -28.77 -2.25
C ARG A 263 -26.15 -30.12 -1.74
N GLN A 264 -24.90 -30.17 -1.29
CA GLN A 264 -24.23 -31.40 -0.84
C GLN A 264 -24.41 -31.68 0.66
N ILE A 265 -24.87 -30.70 1.44
CA ILE A 265 -24.85 -30.73 2.90
C ILE A 265 -26.29 -30.78 3.45
N PRO A 266 -26.56 -31.57 4.51
CA PRO A 266 -27.88 -31.63 5.14
C PRO A 266 -28.32 -30.28 5.71
N SER A 267 -29.63 -30.04 5.74
CA SER A 267 -30.26 -28.78 6.20
C SER A 267 -29.71 -28.25 7.52
N LYS A 268 -29.47 -29.14 8.49
CA LYS A 268 -28.93 -28.81 9.83
C LYS A 268 -27.56 -28.14 9.82
N ARG A 269 -26.74 -28.32 8.77
CA ARG A 269 -25.38 -27.75 8.67
C ARG A 269 -25.30 -26.51 7.77
N ARG A 270 -26.43 -26.05 7.21
CA ARG A 270 -26.47 -24.90 6.29
C ARG A 270 -26.10 -23.57 6.97
N SER A 271 -26.58 -23.34 8.20
CA SER A 271 -26.26 -22.12 8.96
C SER A 271 -24.76 -22.01 9.26
N LEU A 272 -24.11 -23.10 9.65
CA LEU A 272 -22.67 -23.14 9.90
C LEU A 272 -21.85 -22.86 8.63
N LEU A 273 -22.28 -23.41 7.48
CA LEU A 273 -21.66 -23.13 6.18
C LEU A 273 -21.80 -21.64 5.83
N GLN A 274 -23.00 -21.07 6.03
CA GLN A 274 -23.27 -19.66 5.77
C GLN A 274 -22.39 -18.74 6.62
N GLN A 275 -22.29 -18.99 7.93
CA GLN A 275 -21.39 -18.27 8.85
C GLN A 275 -19.94 -18.27 8.36
N ARG A 276 -19.43 -19.45 7.98
CA ARG A 276 -18.06 -19.59 7.46
C ARG A 276 -17.86 -18.84 6.14
N CYS A 277 -18.84 -18.87 5.24
CA CYS A 277 -18.76 -18.15 3.96
C CYS A 277 -18.72 -16.64 4.20
N TYR A 278 -19.61 -16.10 5.03
CA TYR A 278 -19.59 -14.68 5.38
C TYR A 278 -18.29 -14.29 6.05
N ARG A 279 -17.84 -15.06 7.05
CA ARG A 279 -16.56 -14.80 7.74
C ARG A 279 -15.39 -14.71 6.76
N THR A 280 -15.25 -15.69 5.87
CA THR A 280 -14.16 -15.72 4.90
C THR A 280 -14.23 -14.55 3.92
N VAL A 281 -15.41 -14.26 3.34
CA VAL A 281 -15.57 -13.17 2.36
C VAL A 281 -15.32 -11.81 3.02
N PHE A 282 -15.95 -11.52 4.16
CA PHE A 282 -15.75 -10.25 4.85
C PHE A 282 -14.31 -10.07 5.32
N LEU A 283 -13.64 -11.14 5.76
CA LEU A 283 -12.23 -11.08 6.17
C LEU A 283 -11.31 -10.78 4.98
N ILE A 284 -11.52 -11.42 3.82
CA ILE A 284 -10.74 -11.12 2.60
C ILE A 284 -10.95 -9.65 2.19
N LEU A 285 -12.20 -9.21 2.11
CA LEU A 285 -12.54 -7.82 1.77
C LEU A 285 -11.95 -6.82 2.77
N PHE A 286 -11.96 -7.16 4.06
CA PHE A 286 -11.38 -6.32 5.11
C PHE A 286 -9.87 -6.20 4.96
N ILE A 287 -9.17 -7.28 4.63
CA ILE A 287 -7.71 -7.27 4.47
C ILE A 287 -7.30 -6.52 3.18
N SER A 288 -8.05 -6.68 2.08
CA SER A 288 -7.78 -5.99 0.81
C SER A 288 -8.26 -4.54 0.79
N PHE A 289 -9.18 -4.15 1.68
CA PHE A 289 -9.80 -2.82 1.70
C PHE A 289 -8.77 -1.68 1.72
N PRO A 290 -7.78 -1.66 2.62
CA PRO A 290 -6.83 -0.56 2.67
C PRO A 290 -5.94 -0.44 1.42
N MET A 291 -5.53 -1.56 0.83
CA MET A 291 -4.76 -1.57 -0.43
C MET A 291 -5.59 -1.03 -1.59
N THR A 292 -6.86 -1.45 -1.65
CA THR A 292 -7.82 -0.97 -2.63
C THR A 292 -8.03 0.53 -2.49
N CYS A 293 -8.18 1.04 -1.27
CA CYS A 293 -8.27 2.47 -1.00
C CYS A 293 -7.02 3.23 -1.49
N SER A 294 -5.82 2.73 -1.19
CA SER A 294 -4.57 3.35 -1.64
C SER A 294 -4.51 3.52 -3.15
N TYR A 295 -4.85 2.48 -3.93
CA TYR A 295 -4.87 2.58 -5.40
C TYR A 295 -5.99 3.48 -5.93
N ILE A 296 -7.14 3.58 -5.24
CA ILE A 296 -8.19 4.53 -5.61
C ILE A 296 -7.64 5.95 -5.49
N PHE A 297 -7.05 6.32 -4.35
CA PHE A 297 -6.52 7.68 -4.13
C PHE A 297 -5.34 8.02 -5.03
N GLN A 298 -4.45 7.05 -5.31
CA GLN A 298 -3.33 7.24 -6.23
C GLN A 298 -3.81 7.55 -7.67
N ALA A 299 -4.92 6.94 -8.11
CA ALA A 299 -5.44 7.10 -9.48
C ALA A 299 -6.37 8.31 -9.68
N LEU A 300 -6.48 9.23 -8.71
CA LEU A 300 -7.34 10.42 -8.81
C LEU A 300 -6.66 11.55 -9.61
N PRO A 301 -7.42 12.35 -10.38
CA PRO A 301 -6.87 13.50 -11.11
C PRO A 301 -6.29 14.60 -10.22
N GLU A 302 -6.77 14.74 -8.99
CA GLU A 302 -6.28 15.74 -8.04
C GLU A 302 -4.80 15.53 -7.67
N THR A 303 -4.26 14.33 -7.92
CA THR A 303 -2.84 14.02 -7.71
C THR A 303 -1.97 14.29 -8.94
N CYS A 304 -2.51 14.93 -9.98
CA CYS A 304 -1.72 15.35 -11.14
C CYS A 304 -0.80 16.53 -10.81
N GLN A 305 0.39 16.50 -11.40
CA GLN A 305 1.41 17.54 -11.32
C GLN A 305 1.77 18.00 -12.71
N GLU A 306 1.75 19.32 -12.91
CA GLU A 306 2.22 19.92 -14.15
C GLU A 306 3.74 20.06 -14.15
N VAL A 307 4.33 19.66 -15.28
CA VAL A 307 5.75 19.77 -15.57
C VAL A 307 5.88 20.52 -16.90
N CYS A 308 6.48 21.71 -16.85
CA CYS A 308 6.62 22.62 -17.99
C CYS A 308 8.06 22.71 -18.45
N THR A 309 8.31 22.59 -19.75
CA THR A 309 9.66 22.72 -20.32
C THR A 309 10.04 24.17 -20.67
N SER A 310 9.07 25.08 -20.69
CA SER A 310 9.24 26.51 -20.97
C SER A 310 8.39 27.37 -20.01
N THR A 311 8.64 28.68 -20.00
CA THR A 311 7.80 29.68 -19.31
C THR A 311 6.43 29.84 -19.97
N ASP A 312 6.28 29.41 -21.23
CA ASP A 312 5.00 29.39 -21.92
C ASP A 312 4.15 28.19 -21.46
N GLU A 313 2.93 28.48 -20.99
CA GLU A 313 1.95 27.47 -20.55
C GLU A 313 1.63 26.40 -21.61
N LYS A 314 1.89 26.69 -22.88
CA LYS A 314 1.69 25.78 -24.02
C LYS A 314 2.62 24.55 -24.00
N PHE A 315 3.73 24.60 -23.27
CA PHE A 315 4.70 23.49 -23.16
C PHE A 315 4.63 22.78 -21.81
N CYS A 316 3.48 22.82 -21.14
CA CYS A 316 3.22 22.09 -19.90
C CYS A 316 2.53 20.74 -20.19
N LYS A 317 3.03 19.68 -19.56
CA LYS A 317 2.35 18.37 -19.52
C LYS A 317 2.09 17.98 -18.07
N SER A 318 0.91 17.45 -17.80
CA SER A 318 0.52 16.98 -16.47
C SER A 318 0.73 15.47 -16.33
N TYR A 319 1.39 15.04 -15.27
CA TYR A 319 1.64 13.64 -14.96
C TYR A 319 1.09 13.28 -13.58
N LEU A 320 0.75 12.01 -13.37
CA LEU A 320 0.26 11.55 -12.07
C LEU A 320 1.42 11.44 -11.06
N LYS A 321 1.33 12.09 -9.90
CA LYS A 321 2.42 12.09 -8.89
C LYS A 321 2.83 10.70 -8.42
N SER A 322 1.88 9.77 -8.32
CA SER A 322 2.14 8.39 -7.89
C SER A 322 2.71 7.51 -9.00
N ASP A 323 2.59 7.92 -10.27
CA ASP A 323 3.02 7.14 -11.43
C ASP A 323 3.25 8.06 -12.65
N TYR A 324 4.47 8.58 -12.78
CA TYR A 324 4.85 9.51 -13.85
C TYR A 324 4.83 8.87 -15.26
N SER A 325 4.56 7.56 -15.39
CA SER A 325 4.30 6.94 -16.69
C SER A 325 2.91 7.29 -17.26
N VAL A 326 2.03 7.89 -16.44
CA VAL A 326 0.66 8.23 -16.80
C VAL A 326 0.52 9.73 -16.98
N GLU A 327 0.22 10.15 -18.21
CA GLU A 327 -0.08 11.53 -18.58
C GLU A 327 -1.57 11.85 -18.36
N CYS A 328 -1.86 12.83 -17.50
CA CYS A 328 -3.25 13.18 -17.15
C CYS A 328 -4.01 13.88 -18.28
N GLY A 329 -3.32 14.52 -19.22
CA GLY A 329 -3.92 15.17 -20.38
C GLY A 329 -4.52 14.19 -21.40
N SER A 330 -4.11 12.92 -21.35
CA SER A 330 -4.51 11.90 -22.33
C SER A 330 -6.02 11.59 -22.30
N LYS A 331 -6.63 11.37 -23.47
CA LYS A 331 -8.03 10.90 -23.59
C LYS A 331 -8.24 9.59 -22.82
N THR A 332 -7.26 8.69 -22.86
CA THR A 332 -7.29 7.41 -22.14
C THR A 332 -7.34 7.61 -20.62
N PHE A 333 -6.62 8.61 -20.10
CA PHE A 333 -6.65 8.94 -18.68
C PHE A 333 -8.01 9.48 -18.28
N LYS A 334 -8.60 10.40 -19.05
CA LYS A 334 -9.94 10.96 -18.76
C LYS A 334 -11.01 9.86 -18.61
N VAL A 335 -11.01 8.87 -19.51
CA VAL A 335 -11.94 7.73 -19.42
C VAL A 335 -11.64 6.86 -18.20
N LYS A 336 -10.38 6.52 -17.93
CA LYS A 336 -9.99 5.69 -16.77
C LYS A 336 -10.19 6.40 -15.43
N SER A 337 -10.08 7.72 -15.41
CA SER A 337 -10.28 8.56 -14.23
C SER A 337 -11.74 8.58 -13.79
N LEU A 338 -12.71 8.53 -14.73
CA LEU A 338 -14.13 8.41 -14.38
C LEU A 338 -14.40 7.18 -13.50
N PHE A 339 -13.74 6.06 -13.79
CA PHE A 339 -13.82 4.85 -12.98
C PHE A 339 -13.25 5.07 -11.57
N SER A 340 -12.10 5.74 -11.44
CA SER A 340 -11.53 6.10 -10.14
C SER A 340 -12.48 6.97 -9.31
N TYR A 341 -13.18 7.94 -9.91
CA TYR A 341 -14.13 8.80 -9.18
C TYR A 341 -15.32 8.02 -8.61
N VAL A 342 -15.89 7.07 -9.37
CA VAL A 342 -16.97 6.21 -8.86
C VAL A 342 -16.49 5.37 -7.66
N LEU A 343 -15.25 4.92 -7.69
CA LEU A 343 -14.67 4.14 -6.61
C LEU A 343 -14.35 4.96 -5.35
N VAL A 344 -14.36 6.30 -5.38
CA VAL A 344 -14.17 7.14 -4.17
C VAL A 344 -15.24 6.87 -3.11
N PHE A 345 -16.42 6.37 -3.50
CA PHE A 345 -17.43 5.94 -2.54
C PHE A 345 -17.03 4.69 -1.75
N TYR A 346 -16.08 3.88 -2.22
CA TYR A 346 -15.66 2.64 -1.55
C TYR A 346 -14.97 2.88 -0.18
N PRO A 347 -13.98 3.79 -0.05
CA PRO A 347 -13.37 4.16 1.23
C PRO A 347 -14.35 4.49 2.36
N VAL A 348 -15.52 5.06 2.04
CA VAL A 348 -16.56 5.43 3.03
C VAL A 348 -17.65 4.36 3.11
N GLY A 349 -18.08 3.84 1.95
CA GLY A 349 -19.19 2.91 1.83
C GLY A 349 -18.94 1.56 2.50
N PHE A 350 -17.73 1.01 2.37
CA PHE A 350 -17.40 -0.28 2.98
C PHE A 350 -17.37 -0.21 4.52
N PRO A 351 -16.66 0.73 5.18
CA PRO A 351 -16.74 0.90 6.63
C PRO A 351 -18.16 1.20 7.12
N SER A 352 -18.91 2.05 6.39
CA SER A 352 -20.30 2.38 6.73
C SER A 352 -21.23 1.17 6.66
N LEU A 353 -21.04 0.30 5.66
CA LEU A 353 -21.80 -0.95 5.53
C LEU A 353 -21.53 -1.87 6.73
N ILE A 354 -20.27 -2.09 7.11
CA ILE A 354 -19.94 -2.93 8.28
C ILE A 354 -20.53 -2.32 9.55
N PHE A 355 -20.39 -1.01 9.74
CA PHE A 355 -20.96 -0.31 10.89
C PHE A 355 -22.48 -0.49 10.96
N TYR A 356 -23.19 -0.30 9.84
CA TYR A 356 -24.63 -0.49 9.76
C TYR A 356 -25.05 -1.93 10.08
N LEU A 357 -24.35 -2.93 9.53
CA LEU A 357 -24.64 -4.35 9.80
C LEU A 357 -24.45 -4.68 11.29
N LEU A 358 -23.35 -4.22 11.91
CA LEU A 358 -23.13 -4.41 13.34
C LEU A 358 -24.14 -3.65 14.20
N TRP A 359 -24.45 -2.40 13.86
CA TRP A 359 -25.44 -1.63 14.59
C TRP A 359 -26.82 -2.29 14.56
N LYS A 360 -27.27 -2.74 13.38
CA LYS A 360 -28.56 -3.37 13.16
C LYS A 360 -28.66 -4.75 13.83
N TYR A 361 -27.69 -5.63 13.59
CA TYR A 361 -27.80 -7.04 13.97
C TYR A 361 -27.12 -7.37 15.31
N TYR A 362 -26.06 -6.66 15.71
CA TYR A 362 -25.36 -6.88 16.98
C TYR A 362 -25.86 -5.93 18.09
N TYR A 363 -25.82 -4.61 17.88
CA TYR A 363 -26.15 -3.65 18.94
C TYR A 363 -27.66 -3.59 19.25
N LYS A 364 -28.49 -3.30 18.25
CA LYS A 364 -29.96 -3.20 18.43
C LYS A 364 -30.57 -4.56 18.80
N GLY A 365 -30.08 -5.62 18.16
CA GLY A 365 -30.44 -7.01 18.44
C GLY A 365 -30.00 -7.52 19.82
N GLY A 366 -29.07 -6.85 20.50
CA GLY A 366 -28.65 -7.20 21.86
C GLY A 366 -29.42 -6.46 22.96
N LYS A 367 -29.73 -5.17 22.75
CA LYS A 367 -30.35 -4.29 23.77
C LYS A 367 -31.88 -4.35 23.83
N HIS A 368 -32.57 -4.52 22.70
CA HIS A 368 -34.04 -4.48 22.62
C HIS A 368 -34.70 -5.82 22.27
N ALA A 369 -33.92 -6.88 22.06
CA ALA A 369 -34.45 -8.16 21.65
C ALA A 369 -35.10 -8.92 22.81
N SER A 370 -36.32 -9.40 22.56
CA SER A 370 -37.00 -10.40 23.39
C SER A 370 -36.14 -11.66 23.52
N ARG A 371 -36.40 -12.51 24.53
CA ARG A 371 -35.62 -13.74 24.77
C ARG A 371 -35.58 -14.67 23.54
N GLU A 372 -36.64 -14.67 22.74
CA GLU A 372 -36.74 -15.43 21.48
C GLU A 372 -35.99 -14.78 20.32
N GLU A 373 -36.07 -13.45 20.17
CA GLU A 373 -35.26 -12.73 19.18
C GLU A 373 -33.76 -12.87 19.44
N ARG A 374 -33.36 -12.90 20.72
CA ARG A 374 -31.95 -13.07 21.13
C ARG A 374 -31.38 -14.44 20.71
N VAL A 375 -32.22 -15.47 20.58
CA VAL A 375 -31.84 -16.78 20.03
C VAL A 375 -31.72 -16.71 18.50
N HIS A 376 -32.57 -15.93 17.84
CA HIS A 376 -32.52 -15.70 16.39
C HIS A 376 -31.32 -14.85 15.95
N THR A 377 -31.00 -13.74 16.62
CA THR A 377 -29.81 -12.91 16.31
C THR A 377 -28.50 -13.64 16.59
N LYS A 378 -28.45 -14.51 17.59
CA LYS A 378 -27.29 -15.37 17.87
C LYS A 378 -27.07 -16.44 16.78
N ASN A 379 -28.11 -16.74 15.98
CA ASN A 379 -28.06 -17.64 14.83
C ASN A 379 -27.94 -16.92 13.48
N ASP A 380 -27.87 -15.57 13.46
CA ASP A 380 -27.69 -14.84 12.22
C ASP A 380 -26.27 -15.08 11.67
N GLY A 381 -26.20 -15.58 10.44
CA GLY A 381 -24.95 -15.87 9.77
C GLY A 381 -24.04 -14.66 9.66
N ILE A 382 -24.62 -13.46 9.56
CA ILE A 382 -23.90 -12.20 9.33
C ILE A 382 -23.14 -11.76 10.58
N VAL A 383 -23.76 -11.83 11.76
CA VAL A 383 -23.13 -11.40 13.03
C VAL A 383 -21.92 -12.26 13.36
N GLU A 384 -22.05 -13.59 13.24
CA GLU A 384 -20.92 -14.50 13.43
C GLU A 384 -19.87 -14.32 12.33
N GLY A 385 -20.29 -14.00 11.09
CA GLY A 385 -19.39 -13.65 10.00
C GLY A 385 -18.53 -12.41 10.28
N LEU A 386 -19.08 -11.43 10.99
CA LEU A 386 -18.39 -10.20 11.39
C LEU A 386 -17.73 -10.29 12.77
N LYS A 387 -17.76 -11.45 13.43
CA LYS A 387 -17.17 -11.66 14.77
C LYS A 387 -15.72 -11.19 14.85
N PHE A 388 -14.94 -11.45 13.80
CA PHE A 388 -13.54 -11.02 13.72
C PHE A 388 -13.35 -9.50 13.81
N VAL A 389 -14.37 -8.68 13.50
CA VAL A 389 -14.33 -7.21 13.55
C VAL A 389 -14.46 -6.69 14.99
N TYR A 390 -15.38 -7.24 15.78
CA TYR A 390 -15.74 -6.67 17.09
C TYR A 390 -15.28 -7.50 18.29
N GLU A 391 -14.93 -8.79 18.13
CA GLU A 391 -14.66 -9.70 19.25
C GLU A 391 -13.48 -9.26 20.13
N ASN A 392 -12.47 -8.60 19.55
CA ASN A 392 -11.28 -8.16 20.28
C ASN A 392 -11.56 -6.91 21.15
N TYR A 393 -12.70 -6.26 20.91
CA TYR A 393 -13.03 -4.99 21.52
C TYR A 393 -14.04 -5.17 22.65
N ALA A 394 -13.97 -4.28 23.64
CA ALA A 394 -14.95 -4.25 24.71
C ALA A 394 -16.35 -3.94 24.16
N SER A 395 -17.39 -4.49 24.79
CA SER A 395 -18.77 -4.44 24.30
C SER A 395 -19.35 -3.02 24.20
N ASN A 396 -18.79 -2.06 24.93
CA ASN A 396 -19.14 -0.63 24.85
C ASN A 396 -18.49 0.10 23.67
N VAL A 397 -17.41 -0.45 23.08
CA VAL A 397 -16.64 0.14 21.98
C VAL A 397 -16.49 -0.83 20.80
N TRP A 398 -17.53 -1.62 20.54
CA TRP A 398 -17.57 -2.65 19.49
C TRP A 398 -17.28 -2.14 18.06
N PHE A 399 -17.44 -0.83 17.80
CA PHE A 399 -17.22 -0.20 16.50
C PHE A 399 -15.77 0.26 16.28
N TRP A 400 -14.87 0.05 17.24
CA TRP A 400 -13.52 0.63 17.20
C TRP A 400 -12.69 0.20 15.98
N GLU A 401 -12.90 -1.02 15.48
CA GLU A 401 -12.25 -1.48 14.25
C GLU A 401 -12.56 -0.58 13.04
N ILE A 402 -13.76 0.00 12.98
CA ILE A 402 -14.16 0.93 11.92
C ILE A 402 -13.35 2.22 12.03
N ILE A 403 -13.09 2.70 13.26
CA ILE A 403 -12.24 3.86 13.50
C ILE A 403 -10.80 3.55 13.07
N GLU A 404 -10.29 2.36 13.36
CA GLU A 404 -8.96 1.92 12.89
C GLU A 404 -8.87 1.87 11.35
N LEU A 405 -9.91 1.41 10.65
CA LEU A 405 -9.96 1.45 9.19
C LEU A 405 -9.92 2.89 8.66
N VAL A 406 -10.76 3.77 9.22
CA VAL A 406 -10.82 5.19 8.82
C VAL A 406 -9.47 5.87 9.05
N ARG A 407 -8.83 5.64 10.21
CA ARG A 407 -7.50 6.17 10.52
C ARG A 407 -6.46 5.74 9.48
N LYS A 408 -6.42 4.45 9.13
CA LYS A 408 -5.46 3.92 8.13
C LYS A 408 -5.64 4.60 6.78
N VAL A 409 -6.88 4.82 6.36
CA VAL A 409 -7.18 5.51 5.11
C VAL A 409 -6.80 6.99 5.21
N LEU A 410 -7.17 7.69 6.28
CA LEU A 410 -6.85 9.11 6.47
C LEU A 410 -5.33 9.34 6.43
N LEU A 411 -4.55 8.54 7.18
CA LEU A 411 -3.10 8.70 7.23
C LEU A 411 -2.40 8.37 5.90
N THR A 412 -2.94 7.45 5.09
CA THR A 412 -2.31 7.11 3.80
C THR A 412 -2.79 7.98 2.64
N SER A 413 -4.03 8.49 2.67
CA SER A 413 -4.63 9.27 1.57
C SER A 413 -4.43 10.79 1.69
N VAL A 414 -4.48 11.36 2.91
CA VAL A 414 -4.31 12.81 3.12
C VAL A 414 -2.93 13.28 2.65
N ILE A 415 -1.89 12.47 2.84
CA ILE A 415 -0.53 12.79 2.40
C ILE A 415 -0.43 12.76 0.87
N LEU A 416 -1.11 11.82 0.20
CA LEU A 416 -1.10 11.69 -1.25
C LEU A 416 -1.84 12.84 -1.96
N LEU A 417 -2.96 13.29 -1.37
CA LEU A 417 -3.76 14.39 -1.92
C LEU A 417 -3.17 15.76 -1.57
N ALA A 418 -2.45 15.88 -0.46
CA ALA A 418 -1.72 17.08 -0.13
C ALA A 418 -0.55 17.29 -1.10
N HIS A 419 -0.26 18.55 -1.44
CA HIS A 419 1.04 18.88 -2.03
C HIS A 419 2.15 18.53 -1.02
N ALA A 420 2.77 17.36 -1.20
CA ALA A 420 3.80 16.77 -0.33
C ALA A 420 5.01 17.69 -0.08
N GLU A 421 5.14 18.79 -0.82
CA GLU A 421 6.11 19.85 -0.61
C GLU A 421 5.83 20.70 0.62
N SER A 422 4.58 20.83 1.09
CA SER A 422 4.27 21.65 2.25
C SER A 422 4.56 20.93 3.57
N ARG A 423 5.40 21.55 4.41
CA ARG A 423 5.77 21.05 5.75
C ARG A 423 4.55 20.98 6.68
N THR A 424 3.54 21.81 6.45
CA THR A 424 2.32 21.89 7.26
C THR A 424 1.55 20.56 7.25
N TYR A 425 1.40 19.91 6.10
CA TYR A 425 0.65 18.65 6.01
C TYR A 425 1.33 17.50 6.73
N LEU A 426 2.67 17.46 6.70
CA LEU A 426 3.45 16.47 7.46
C LEU A 426 3.22 16.64 8.97
N GLY A 427 3.18 17.89 9.44
CA GLY A 427 2.91 18.19 10.85
C GLY A 427 1.50 17.90 11.30
N VAL A 428 0.51 18.26 10.49
CA VAL A 428 -0.89 17.91 10.77
C VAL A 428 -1.04 16.38 10.85
N THR A 429 -0.41 15.62 9.95
CA THR A 429 -0.48 14.16 9.96
C THR A 429 0.20 13.54 11.19
N ALA A 430 1.36 14.06 11.60
CA ALA A 430 2.03 13.63 12.82
C ALA A 430 1.20 13.92 14.09
N ILE A 431 0.58 15.09 14.16
CA ILE A 431 -0.30 15.49 15.28
C ILE A 431 -1.55 14.59 15.34
N ILE A 432 -2.22 14.35 14.20
CA ILE A 432 -3.37 13.44 14.12
C ILE A 432 -2.98 12.03 14.60
N SER A 433 -1.81 11.53 14.19
CA SER A 433 -1.28 10.24 14.62
C SER A 433 -1.07 10.18 16.14
N GLY A 434 -0.48 11.23 16.73
CA GLY A 434 -0.26 11.34 18.18
C GLY A 434 -1.56 11.44 18.99
N ILE A 435 -2.51 12.28 18.56
CA ILE A 435 -3.84 12.41 19.19
C ILE A 435 -4.53 11.04 19.19
N TYR A 436 -4.48 10.32 18.08
CA TYR A 436 -5.07 8.98 18.00
C TYR A 436 -4.43 8.01 19.00
N ALA A 437 -3.10 8.00 19.11
CA ALA A 437 -2.40 7.13 20.07
C ALA A 437 -2.81 7.43 21.51
N VAL A 438 -2.97 8.71 21.88
CA VAL A 438 -3.47 9.13 23.20
C VAL A 438 -4.91 8.67 23.43
N LEU A 439 -5.80 8.87 22.46
CA LEU A 439 -7.19 8.42 22.55
C LEU A 439 -7.27 6.89 22.70
N PHE A 440 -6.47 6.14 21.95
CA PHE A 440 -6.40 4.68 22.07
C PHE A 440 -5.94 4.23 23.47
N ALA A 441 -4.90 4.88 24.01
CA ALA A 441 -4.41 4.59 25.36
C ALA A 441 -5.45 4.92 26.44
N TYR A 442 -6.19 6.02 26.28
CA TYR A 442 -7.23 6.46 27.22
C TYR A 442 -8.44 5.53 27.23
N TYR A 443 -8.99 5.20 26.05
CA TYR A 443 -10.21 4.38 25.97
C TYR A 443 -9.95 2.89 26.19
N LYS A 444 -8.69 2.43 26.02
CA LYS A 444 -8.28 1.02 26.14
C LYS A 444 -9.30 0.06 25.50
N PRO A 445 -9.53 0.15 24.17
CA PRO A 445 -10.67 -0.48 23.54
C PRO A 445 -10.50 -2.00 23.38
N ILE A 446 -9.26 -2.50 23.32
CA ILE A 446 -8.93 -3.92 23.23
C ILE A 446 -8.89 -4.53 24.63
N THR A 447 -9.56 -5.67 24.81
CA THR A 447 -9.69 -6.34 26.11
C THR A 447 -8.46 -7.16 26.49
N ASP A 448 -7.86 -7.86 25.53
CA ASP A 448 -6.64 -8.64 25.74
C ASP A 448 -5.44 -7.73 25.96
N THR A 449 -4.69 -7.96 27.05
CA THR A 449 -3.57 -7.11 27.47
C THR A 449 -2.45 -7.11 26.44
N PHE A 450 -2.10 -8.28 25.88
CA PHE A 450 -1.05 -8.41 24.89
C PHE A 450 -1.42 -7.71 23.57
N GLU A 451 -2.63 -7.95 23.06
CA GLU A 451 -3.14 -7.28 21.85
C GLU A 451 -3.23 -5.76 22.03
N HIS A 452 -3.61 -5.29 23.23
CA HIS A 452 -3.62 -3.87 23.56
C HIS A 452 -2.21 -3.25 23.47
N TRP A 453 -1.21 -3.85 24.13
CA TRP A 453 0.16 -3.35 24.09
C TRP A 453 0.79 -3.45 22.70
N LEU A 454 0.47 -4.50 21.95
CA LEU A 454 0.90 -4.65 20.56
C LEU A 454 0.35 -3.52 19.68
N GLN A 455 -0.96 -3.23 19.79
CA GLN A 455 -1.59 -2.13 19.06
C GLN A 455 -1.00 -0.78 19.49
N LEU A 456 -0.90 -0.51 20.80
CA LEU A 456 -0.36 0.75 21.31
C LEU A 456 1.10 0.97 20.85
N THR A 457 1.94 -0.05 20.91
CA THR A 457 3.33 0.03 20.41
C THR A 457 3.36 0.35 18.92
N SER A 458 2.48 -0.26 18.13
CA SER A 458 2.39 0.04 16.69
C SER A 458 1.96 1.49 16.41
N LEU A 459 1.06 2.05 17.22
CA LEU A 459 0.62 3.44 17.10
C LEU A 459 1.74 4.41 17.49
N LEU A 460 2.48 4.13 18.57
CA LEU A 460 3.63 4.91 18.99
C LEU A 460 4.76 4.86 17.95
N ALA A 461 5.06 3.68 17.38
CA ALA A 461 6.03 3.54 16.31
C ALA A 461 5.62 4.32 15.05
N THR A 462 4.33 4.30 14.69
CA THR A 462 3.80 5.10 13.58
C THR A 462 3.96 6.60 13.83
N MET A 463 3.68 7.04 15.06
CA MET A 463 3.89 8.44 15.47
C MET A 463 5.37 8.84 15.36
N VAL A 464 6.30 8.01 15.86
CA VAL A 464 7.75 8.23 15.74
C VAL A 464 8.17 8.32 14.27
N ASN A 465 7.71 7.41 13.42
CA ASN A 465 7.99 7.44 11.98
C ASN A 465 7.55 8.77 11.34
N MET A 466 6.36 9.27 11.68
CA MET A 466 5.84 10.53 11.16
C MET A 466 6.64 11.75 11.65
N ILE A 467 6.98 11.80 12.95
CA ILE A 467 7.76 12.90 13.54
C ILE A 467 9.17 12.92 12.95
N VAL A 468 9.85 11.78 12.93
CA VAL A 468 11.21 11.68 12.38
C VAL A 468 11.22 11.96 10.87
N GLY A 469 10.22 11.46 10.13
CA GLY A 469 10.07 11.77 8.71
C GLY A 469 9.91 13.27 8.43
N MET A 470 9.21 14.01 9.30
CA MET A 470 9.18 15.47 9.22
C MET A 470 10.55 16.10 9.52
N LEU A 471 11.24 15.65 10.58
CA LEU A 471 12.55 16.19 10.95
C LEU A 471 13.59 16.00 9.83
N LEU A 472 13.56 14.86 9.15
CA LEU A 472 14.43 14.57 8.01
C LEU A 472 14.18 15.44 6.77
N LYS A 473 13.06 16.18 6.72
CA LYS A 473 12.80 17.15 5.65
C LYS A 473 13.51 18.50 5.88
N ILE A 474 14.03 18.76 7.08
CA ILE A 474 14.72 20.01 7.39
C ILE A 474 16.08 20.01 6.65
N PRO A 475 16.33 20.97 5.74
CA PRO A 475 17.60 21.03 5.01
C PRO A 475 18.76 21.21 5.99
N SER A 476 19.79 20.38 5.83
CA SER A 476 21.05 20.45 6.58
C SER A 476 21.69 21.84 6.56
N ASP A 477 21.41 22.62 5.53
CA ASP A 477 22.01 23.94 5.30
C ASP A 477 21.44 25.04 6.22
N SER A 478 20.35 24.75 6.93
CA SER A 478 19.73 25.67 7.90
C SER A 478 20.19 25.44 9.34
N LEU A 479 20.98 24.39 9.60
CA LEU A 479 21.54 24.10 10.91
C LEU A 479 22.97 24.65 10.97
N SER A 480 23.16 25.70 11.77
CA SER A 480 24.46 26.31 12.02
C SER A 480 25.52 25.27 12.42
N SER A 481 26.52 25.12 11.55
CA SER A 481 27.88 24.62 11.80
C SER A 481 28.23 24.21 13.24
N SER A 482 28.40 22.89 13.48
CA SER A 482 29.40 22.24 14.37
C SER A 482 28.97 20.88 14.98
N VAL A 483 28.00 20.15 14.41
CA VAL A 483 27.55 18.86 14.97
C VAL A 483 27.83 17.73 13.98
N ASN A 484 28.35 16.60 14.47
CA ASN A 484 28.73 15.42 13.70
C ASN A 484 27.53 14.85 12.92
N THR A 485 27.41 15.20 11.65
CA THR A 485 26.36 14.75 10.72
C THR A 485 26.20 13.22 10.70
N HIS A 486 27.30 12.47 10.86
CA HIS A 486 27.28 11.01 10.95
C HIS A 486 26.64 10.45 12.23
N VAL A 487 26.78 11.15 13.36
CA VAL A 487 26.17 10.74 14.63
C VAL A 487 24.65 10.97 14.58
N ASP A 488 24.22 12.06 13.95
CA ASP A 488 22.81 12.39 13.79
C ASP A 488 22.09 11.38 12.85
N GLU A 489 22.72 11.01 11.73
CA GLU A 489 22.18 10.00 10.81
C GLU A 489 22.07 8.60 11.46
N ALA A 490 23.11 8.20 12.21
CA ALA A 490 23.13 6.94 12.93
C ALA A 490 22.07 6.91 14.05
N PHE A 491 21.91 8.00 14.79
CA PHE A 491 20.89 8.14 15.82
C PHE A 491 19.47 8.05 15.23
N VAL A 492 19.18 8.79 14.16
CA VAL A 492 17.88 8.73 13.48
C VAL A 492 17.58 7.32 12.98
N THR A 493 18.56 6.66 12.36
CA THR A 493 18.41 5.28 11.90
C THR A 493 18.14 4.33 13.06
N ALA A 494 18.85 4.47 14.19
CA ALA A 494 18.64 3.65 15.37
C ALA A 494 17.24 3.84 15.96
N VAL A 495 16.78 5.08 16.12
CA VAL A 495 15.44 5.40 16.64
C VAL A 495 14.34 4.78 15.76
N LEU A 496 14.43 4.96 14.44
CA LEU A 496 13.48 4.39 13.49
C LEU A 496 13.50 2.86 13.55
N MET A 497 14.67 2.24 13.55
CA MET A 497 14.78 0.78 13.59
C MET A 497 14.26 0.20 14.90
N ILE A 498 14.60 0.81 16.04
CA ILE A 498 14.08 0.39 17.35
C ILE A 498 12.55 0.47 17.37
N ALA A 499 11.97 1.58 16.92
CA ALA A 499 10.52 1.76 16.91
C ALA A 499 9.80 0.71 16.03
N ASN A 500 10.30 0.46 14.82
CA ASN A 500 9.64 -0.48 13.90
C ASN A 500 9.90 -1.95 14.24
N VAL A 501 11.12 -2.28 14.70
CA VAL A 501 11.47 -3.66 15.11
C VAL A 501 10.80 -4.03 16.42
N ALA A 502 10.59 -3.09 17.35
CA ALA A 502 9.91 -3.35 18.62
C ALA A 502 8.53 -4.01 18.43
N VAL A 503 7.76 -3.58 17.42
CA VAL A 503 6.43 -4.15 17.11
C VAL A 503 6.54 -5.65 16.80
N ILE A 504 7.54 -6.06 16.01
CA ILE A 504 7.78 -7.48 15.69
C ILE A 504 8.39 -8.20 16.88
N ALA A 505 9.33 -7.57 17.58
CA ALA A 505 10.07 -8.17 18.67
C ALA A 505 9.15 -8.57 19.82
N ILE A 506 8.17 -7.72 20.19
CA ILE A 506 7.15 -8.03 21.20
C ILE A 506 6.40 -9.32 20.82
N MET A 507 6.02 -9.46 19.54
CA MET A 507 5.33 -10.64 19.04
C MET A 507 6.23 -11.88 18.99
N ALA A 508 7.47 -11.73 18.55
CA ALA A 508 8.45 -12.82 18.50
C ALA A 508 8.80 -13.34 19.91
N VAL A 509 9.06 -12.44 20.86
CA VAL A 509 9.35 -12.79 22.26
C VAL A 509 8.18 -13.54 22.86
N ASN A 510 6.94 -13.06 22.68
CA ASN A 510 5.77 -13.75 23.20
C ASN A 510 5.65 -15.19 22.65
N TYR A 511 5.83 -15.37 21.33
CA TYR A 511 5.81 -16.71 20.74
C TYR A 511 6.96 -17.59 21.20
N MET A 512 8.16 -17.05 21.36
CA MET A 512 9.31 -17.79 21.87
C MET A 512 9.09 -18.24 23.32
N VAL A 513 8.61 -17.35 24.20
CA VAL A 513 8.26 -17.69 25.59
C VAL A 513 7.20 -18.78 25.63
N THR A 514 6.11 -18.60 24.86
CA THR A 514 5.04 -19.60 24.75
C THR A 514 5.57 -20.95 24.26
N LEU A 515 6.43 -20.95 23.24
CA LEU A 515 7.01 -22.17 22.67
C LEU A 515 7.94 -22.87 23.67
N VAL A 516 8.79 -22.12 24.37
CA VAL A 516 9.68 -22.66 25.41
C VAL A 516 8.86 -23.27 26.55
N GLN A 517 7.83 -22.59 27.03
CA GLN A 517 6.94 -23.11 28.07
C GLN A 517 6.20 -24.37 27.61
N THR A 518 5.71 -24.38 26.36
CA THR A 518 5.07 -25.55 25.76
C THR A 518 6.04 -26.74 25.69
N VAL A 519 7.26 -26.52 25.22
CA VAL A 519 8.31 -27.56 25.14
C VAL A 519 8.70 -28.07 26.53
N GLN A 520 8.82 -27.19 27.53
CA GLN A 520 9.12 -27.57 28.91
C GLN A 520 8.06 -28.49 29.51
N VAL A 521 6.78 -28.19 29.27
CA VAL A 521 5.66 -29.01 29.75
C VAL A 521 5.60 -30.35 29.01
N ILE A 522 5.84 -30.37 27.69
CA ILE A 522 5.92 -31.62 26.91
C ILE A 522 7.09 -32.48 27.39
N ARG A 523 8.25 -31.88 27.68
CA ARG A 523 9.42 -32.60 28.20
C ARG A 523 9.14 -33.25 29.55
N LYS A 524 8.26 -32.67 30.37
CA LYS A 524 7.79 -33.27 31.64
C LYS A 524 6.75 -34.38 31.43
N ASN A 525 6.05 -34.41 30.29
CA ASN A 525 4.97 -35.37 29.98
C ASN A 525 5.06 -35.91 28.53
N PRO A 526 5.89 -36.94 28.26
CA PRO A 526 6.20 -37.39 26.89
C PRO A 526 5.07 -38.13 26.15
N GLN A 527 3.91 -38.35 26.78
CA GLN A 527 2.75 -39.05 26.18
C GLN A 527 1.79 -38.11 25.40
N CYS A 528 2.20 -36.86 25.10
CA CYS A 528 1.33 -35.84 24.51
C CYS A 528 1.27 -35.93 22.98
N SER A 529 0.07 -36.14 22.42
CA SER A 529 -0.17 -36.13 20.96
C SER A 529 -0.06 -34.73 20.33
N ILE A 530 0.02 -34.62 19.00
CA ILE A 530 0.07 -33.32 18.28
C ILE A 530 -1.14 -32.42 18.64
N SER A 531 -2.32 -33.00 18.84
CA SER A 531 -3.52 -32.25 19.26
C SER A 531 -3.41 -31.74 20.69
N CYS A 532 -2.75 -32.49 21.58
CA CYS A 532 -2.43 -32.07 22.94
C CYS A 532 -1.40 -30.93 22.93
N CYS A 533 -0.36 -31.03 22.10
CA CYS A 533 0.66 -29.99 21.93
C CYS A 533 0.07 -28.66 21.43
N LEU A 534 -0.82 -28.71 20.44
CA LEU A 534 -1.47 -27.53 19.89
C LEU A 534 -2.42 -26.87 20.90
N TYR A 535 -3.16 -27.67 21.67
CA TYR A 535 -4.01 -27.15 22.76
C TYR A 535 -3.17 -26.51 23.87
N LEU A 536 -2.07 -27.15 24.29
CA LEU A 536 -1.20 -26.64 25.33
C LEU A 536 -0.55 -25.31 24.93
N PHE A 537 -0.04 -25.22 23.70
CA PHE A 537 0.48 -23.98 23.14
C PHE A 537 -0.55 -22.85 23.17
N LEU A 538 -1.81 -23.17 22.89
CA LEU A 538 -2.92 -22.21 22.92
C LEU A 538 -3.27 -21.74 24.34
N THR A 539 -3.38 -22.67 25.29
CA THR A 539 -3.68 -22.34 26.68
C THR A 539 -2.58 -21.47 27.29
N ILE A 540 -1.31 -21.76 26.98
CA ILE A 540 -0.18 -20.97 27.44
C ILE A 540 -0.17 -19.59 26.78
N ASN A 541 -0.46 -19.49 25.48
CA ASN A 541 -0.58 -18.21 24.78
C ASN A 541 -1.75 -17.36 25.27
N GLN A 542 -2.79 -17.98 25.87
CA GLN A 542 -3.91 -17.32 26.53
C GLN A 542 -3.62 -16.97 28.00
N ALA A 543 -2.83 -17.76 28.71
CA ALA A 543 -2.50 -17.54 30.12
C ALA A 543 -1.28 -16.60 30.31
N GLY A 544 -0.38 -16.53 29.33
CA GLY A 544 0.77 -15.63 29.33
C GLY A 544 0.41 -14.14 29.18
N SER A 545 -0.87 -13.80 29.01
CA SER A 545 -1.38 -12.42 29.03
C SER A 545 -1.59 -11.89 30.46
N ASP A 546 -1.56 -12.76 31.48
CA ASP A 546 -1.56 -12.40 32.89
C ASP A 546 -0.18 -12.68 33.50
N VAL A 547 0.61 -11.62 33.69
CA VAL A 547 1.88 -11.70 34.43
C VAL A 547 1.57 -11.92 35.91
N SER A 548 1.51 -13.18 36.34
CA SER A 548 2.02 -13.70 37.63
C SER A 548 1.33 -15.02 38.02
N GLY A 549 2.11 -16.10 38.16
CA GLY A 549 1.76 -17.24 39.00
C GLY A 549 0.92 -18.34 38.35
N ILE A 550 1.54 -19.22 37.57
CA ILE A 550 0.96 -20.54 37.29
C ILE A 550 1.72 -21.58 38.12
N GLU A 551 1.20 -21.88 39.31
CA GLU A 551 1.49 -23.15 39.98
C GLU A 551 0.85 -24.27 39.15
N GLY A 552 1.68 -24.95 38.36
CA GLY A 552 1.28 -25.91 37.32
C GLY A 552 0.69 -27.24 37.80
N ASN A 553 -0.04 -27.29 38.92
CA ASN A 553 -0.60 -28.53 39.46
C ASN A 553 -2.13 -28.66 39.36
N ASN A 554 -2.89 -27.57 39.22
CA ASN A 554 -4.36 -27.65 39.28
C ASN A 554 -5.04 -27.89 37.92
N ASP A 555 -4.49 -27.39 36.82
CA ASP A 555 -5.10 -27.56 35.49
C ASP A 555 -4.89 -28.95 34.87
N LEU A 556 -3.81 -29.64 35.26
CA LEU A 556 -3.55 -31.02 34.82
C LEU A 556 -4.48 -32.02 35.54
N LYS A 557 -4.88 -31.71 36.77
CA LYS A 557 -5.81 -32.51 37.59
C LYS A 557 -7.24 -32.47 37.00
N ASN A 558 -7.68 -31.29 36.57
CA ASN A 558 -8.97 -31.13 35.87
C ASN A 558 -9.06 -31.93 34.56
N TYR A 559 -7.93 -32.22 33.90
CA TYR A 559 -7.91 -33.05 32.68
C TYR A 559 -7.92 -34.56 32.97
N GLN A 560 -7.31 -35.00 34.07
CA GLN A 560 -7.39 -36.41 34.50
C GLN A 560 -8.79 -36.78 34.99
N ASP A 561 -9.49 -35.86 35.65
CA ASP A 561 -10.85 -36.11 36.16
C ASP A 561 -11.92 -36.17 35.05
N MET A 562 -11.73 -35.46 33.93
CA MET A 562 -12.67 -35.53 32.78
C MET A 562 -12.56 -36.82 31.96
N ASN A 563 -11.43 -37.53 32.00
CA ASN A 563 -11.24 -38.79 31.28
C ASN A 563 -11.49 -40.05 32.12
N MET A 564 -11.65 -39.93 33.45
CA MET A 564 -12.08 -41.04 34.31
C MET A 564 -13.60 -41.14 34.49
N GLY A 565 -14.38 -40.20 33.93
CA GLY A 565 -15.85 -40.21 33.96
C GLY A 565 -16.53 -40.98 32.82
N VAL A 566 -15.76 -41.63 31.94
CA VAL A 566 -16.27 -42.52 30.89
C VAL A 566 -15.73 -43.92 31.15
N ARG A 567 -16.34 -44.63 32.09
CA ARG A 567 -16.30 -46.09 32.14
C ARG A 567 -17.47 -46.65 31.34
#